data_AF-A0A847Z127-F1
#
_entry.id   AF-A0A847Z127-F1
#
_cell.length_a   1.000
_cell.length_b   1.000
_cell.length_c   1.000
_cell.angle_alpha   90.00
_cell.angle_beta   90.00
_cell.angle_gamma   90.00
#
_symmetry.space_group_name_H-M   'P 1'
#
loop_
_entity.id
_entity.type
_entity.pdbx_description
1 polymer ?
#
loop_
_entity_poly.entity_id
_entity_poly.type
_entity_poly.pdbx_seq_one_letter_code
_entity_poly.pdbx_strand_id
1 'polypeptide(L)'
;MNKRKIKKFFVFALILLFIVPMFGCWDYVALPDTGVVLAMAVDKDPATNNYKLAFDVIDIKNSSKDKGIKDTIVESEGVTIFDAIRNAKRKL
;
A
#
# COMPACT_ATOMS: atom_id res chain seq x y z
N MET A 1 -48.87 -4.41 12.70
CA MET A 1 -47.67 -3.86 13.38
C MET A 1 -47.92 -2.39 13.73
N ASN A 2 -47.72 -1.99 15.00
CA ASN A 2 -48.16 -0.68 15.50
C ASN A 2 -47.35 0.46 14.84
N LYS A 3 -48.01 1.48 14.25
CA LYS A 3 -47.34 2.55 13.45
C LYS A 3 -46.21 3.26 14.22
N ARG A 4 -46.35 3.38 15.55
CA ARG A 4 -45.30 3.90 16.44
C ARG A 4 -44.06 3.00 16.53
N LYS A 5 -44.22 1.68 16.51
CA LYS A 5 -43.09 0.72 16.54
C LYS A 5 -42.31 0.73 15.21
N ILE A 6 -43.01 0.90 14.08
CA ILE A 6 -42.38 1.02 12.75
C ILE A 6 -41.50 2.26 12.67
N LYS A 7 -42.00 3.43 13.10
CA LYS A 7 -41.21 4.67 13.11
C LYS A 7 -39.96 4.55 13.99
N LYS A 8 -40.08 3.95 15.18
CA LYS A 8 -38.95 3.71 16.09
C LYS A 8 -37.91 2.78 15.48
N PHE A 9 -38.35 1.71 14.81
CA PHE A 9 -37.45 0.79 14.11
C PHE A 9 -36.70 1.49 12.97
N PHE A 10 -37.40 2.32 12.20
CA PHE A 10 -36.79 3.07 11.08
C PHE A 10 -35.72 4.07 11.56
N VAL A 11 -36.00 4.80 12.64
CA VAL A 11 -35.02 5.70 13.27
C VAL A 11 -33.81 4.92 13.81
N PHE A 12 -34.04 3.78 14.43
CA PHE A 12 -32.96 2.93 14.94
C PHE A 12 -32.06 2.38 13.82
N ALA A 13 -32.67 1.94 12.70
CA ALA A 13 -31.94 1.49 11.52
C ALA A 13 -31.11 2.61 10.88
N LEU A 14 -31.64 3.84 10.83
CA LEU A 14 -30.92 5.03 10.36
C LEU A 14 -29.71 5.35 11.24
N ILE A 15 -29.87 5.28 12.56
CA ILE A 15 -28.77 5.50 13.51
C ILE A 15 -27.67 4.46 13.30
N LEU A 16 -28.02 3.17 13.18
CA LEU A 16 -27.05 2.10 12.91
C LEU A 16 -26.33 2.30 11.57
N LEU A 17 -27.05 2.71 10.52
CA LEU A 17 -26.46 2.99 9.21
C LEU A 17 -25.38 4.07 9.28
N PHE A 18 -25.58 5.11 10.10
CA PHE A 18 -24.62 6.19 10.26
C PHE A 18 -23.47 5.87 11.24
N ILE A 19 -23.65 4.94 12.17
CA ILE A 19 -22.59 4.52 13.10
C ILE A 19 -21.53 3.65 12.40
N VAL A 20 -21.93 2.80 11.45
CA VAL A 20 -21.02 1.88 10.73
C VAL A 20 -19.85 2.59 10.02
N PRO A 21 -20.03 3.71 9.28
CA PRO A 21 -18.90 4.41 8.66
C PRO A 21 -18.10 5.30 9.63
N MET A 22 -18.52 5.45 10.89
CA MET A 22 -17.82 6.31 11.86
C MET A 22 -16.67 5.59 12.60
N PHE A 23 -16.45 4.30 12.36
CA PHE A 23 -15.23 3.62 12.80
C PHE A 23 -14.08 4.03 11.88
N GLY A 24 -13.27 4.98 12.35
CA GLY A 24 -12.20 5.59 11.57
C GLY A 24 -11.11 4.60 11.12
N CYS A 25 -10.52 4.93 9.96
CA CYS A 25 -9.32 4.35 9.36
C CYS A 25 -9.42 2.89 8.90
N TRP A 26 -10.35 2.61 7.97
CA TRP A 26 -10.40 1.31 7.27
C TRP A 26 -9.23 1.08 6.30
N ASP A 27 -8.56 2.14 5.86
CA ASP A 27 -7.45 2.06 4.89
C ASP A 27 -6.22 2.80 5.40
N TYR A 28 -6.03 2.84 6.72
CA TYR A 28 -4.82 3.43 7.29
C TYR A 28 -3.66 2.46 7.12
N VAL A 29 -2.70 2.89 6.30
CA VAL A 29 -1.45 2.20 6.13
C VAL A 29 -0.41 2.92 6.98
N ALA A 30 0.07 2.24 8.02
CA ALA A 30 1.12 2.78 8.87
C ALA A 30 2.46 2.78 8.12
N LEU A 31 3.25 3.84 8.27
CA LEU A 31 4.62 3.94 7.72
C LEU A 31 5.51 2.72 7.99
N PRO A 32 5.54 2.13 9.21
CA PRO A 32 6.32 0.92 9.45
C PRO A 32 5.78 -0.33 8.74
N ASP A 33 4.54 -0.31 8.23
CA ASP A 33 3.97 -1.42 7.46
C ASP A 33 4.19 -1.27 5.95
N THR A 34 4.98 -0.26 5.54
CA THR A 34 5.34 0.00 4.14
C THR A 34 6.85 0.09 3.96
N GLY A 35 7.37 -0.59 2.93
CA GLY A 35 8.71 -0.32 2.43
C GLY A 35 8.76 1.04 1.73
N VAL A 36 9.81 1.82 1.99
CA VAL A 36 10.00 3.14 1.36
C VAL A 36 11.10 3.05 0.33
N VAL A 37 10.82 3.49 -0.90
CA VAL A 37 11.82 3.59 -1.96
C VAL A 37 12.57 4.91 -1.80
N LEU A 38 13.89 4.86 -1.59
CA LEU A 38 14.75 6.04 -1.51
C LEU A 38 15.24 6.49 -2.88
N ALA A 39 15.61 5.52 -3.73
CA ALA A 39 16.17 5.77 -5.05
C ALA A 39 15.67 4.72 -6.07
N MET A 40 15.67 5.11 -7.34
CA MET A 40 15.37 4.22 -8.45
C MET A 40 16.34 4.50 -9.61
N ALA A 41 17.00 3.46 -10.09
CA ALA A 41 17.73 3.47 -11.36
C ALA A 41 16.82 2.99 -12.49
N VAL A 42 16.96 3.62 -13.66
CA VAL A 42 16.17 3.30 -14.86
C VAL A 42 17.10 3.13 -16.04
N ASP A 43 17.18 1.91 -16.55
CA ASP A 43 17.96 1.55 -17.73
C ASP A 43 17.06 0.96 -18.81
N LYS A 44 17.51 1.06 -20.06
CA LYS A 44 16.86 0.40 -21.19
C LYS A 44 17.83 -0.58 -21.82
N ASP A 45 17.42 -1.83 -21.91
CA ASP A 45 18.22 -2.87 -22.53
C ASP A 45 18.18 -2.76 -24.06
N PRO A 46 19.31 -2.52 -24.74
CA PRO A 46 19.34 -2.42 -26.19
C PRO A 46 19.06 -3.76 -26.89
N ALA A 47 19.29 -4.91 -26.24
CA ALA A 47 19.08 -6.22 -26.83
C ALA A 47 17.61 -6.66 -26.77
N THR A 48 16.94 -6.40 -25.63
CA THR A 48 15.55 -6.83 -25.39
C THR A 48 14.52 -5.71 -25.55
N ASN A 49 14.96 -4.45 -25.63
CA ASN A 49 14.13 -3.25 -25.54
C ASN A 49 13.34 -3.10 -24.22
N ASN A 50 13.56 -3.96 -23.23
CA ASN A 50 12.90 -3.88 -21.93
C ASN A 50 13.50 -2.78 -21.06
N TYR A 51 12.68 -2.28 -20.13
CA TYR A 51 13.14 -1.44 -19.03
C TYR A 51 13.70 -2.31 -17.92
N LYS A 52 14.89 -1.96 -17.43
CA LYS A 52 15.51 -2.54 -16.23
C LYS A 52 15.45 -1.50 -15.12
N LEU A 53 14.84 -1.85 -14.01
CA LEU A 53 14.67 -0.97 -12.85
C LEU A 53 15.37 -1.59 -11.64
N ALA A 54 16.10 -0.78 -10.89
CA ALA A 54 16.62 -1.12 -9.57
C ALA A 54 16.08 -0.13 -8.55
N PHE A 55 15.46 -0.64 -7.48
CA PHE A 55 14.88 0.16 -6.41
C PHE A 55 15.70 -0.02 -5.15
N ASP A 56 16.13 1.08 -4.54
CA ASP A 56 16.69 1.08 -3.20
C ASP A 56 15.55 1.21 -2.19
N VAL A 57 15.23 0.12 -1.49
CA VAL A 57 14.09 0.00 -0.58
C VAL A 57 14.58 -0.12 0.85
N ILE A 58 14.11 0.79 1.71
CA ILE A 58 14.39 0.73 3.15
C ILE A 58 13.23 0.12 3.92
N ASP A 59 13.59 -0.69 4.92
CA ASP A 59 12.66 -1.21 5.91
C ASP A 59 12.70 -0.35 7.18
N ILE A 60 11.64 0.43 7.38
CA ILE A 60 11.50 1.33 8.53
C ILE A 60 11.06 0.54 9.78
N LYS A 61 10.38 -0.60 9.63
CA LYS A 61 9.83 -1.40 10.74
C LYS A 61 10.91 -1.92 11.67
N ASN A 62 12.02 -2.36 11.07
CA ASN A 62 13.15 -2.93 11.78
C ASN A 62 14.26 -1.90 12.05
N SER A 63 14.06 -0.64 11.66
CA SER A 63 15.02 0.41 11.95
C SER A 63 15.02 0.73 13.45
N SER A 64 16.20 0.83 14.04
CA SER A 64 16.38 1.20 15.45
C SER A 64 17.56 2.15 15.55
N LYS A 65 17.57 3.05 16.55
CA LYS A 65 18.67 4.00 16.76
C LYS A 65 20.05 3.34 16.78
N ASP A 66 20.13 2.10 17.27
CA ASP A 66 21.38 1.34 17.40
C ASP A 66 21.73 0.48 16.16
N LYS A 67 20.78 0.21 15.26
CA LYS A 67 20.97 -0.71 14.12
C LYS A 67 20.97 -0.03 12.74
N GLY A 68 20.74 1.28 12.70
CA GLY A 68 20.65 2.02 11.45
C GLY A 68 19.44 1.60 10.60
N ILE A 69 19.33 2.18 9.41
CA ILE A 69 18.32 1.80 8.42
C ILE A 69 18.93 0.73 7.53
N LYS A 70 18.25 -0.41 7.40
CA LYS A 70 18.66 -1.48 6.48
C LYS A 70 18.02 -1.22 5.12
N ASP A 71 18.85 -1.10 4.10
CA ASP A 71 18.41 -1.04 2.70
C ASP A 71 18.39 -2.42 2.04
N THR A 72 17.69 -2.54 0.94
CA THR A 72 17.73 -3.69 0.04
C THR A 72 17.46 -3.23 -1.38
N ILE A 73 18.30 -3.66 -2.31
CA ILE A 73 18.13 -3.37 -3.73
C ILE A 73 17.20 -4.43 -4.35
N VAL A 74 16.13 -3.97 -4.99
CA VAL A 74 15.19 -4.81 -5.73
C VAL A 74 15.31 -4.52 -7.21
N GLU A 75 15.73 -5.51 -7.98
CA GLU A 75 15.88 -5.38 -9.44
C GLU A 75 14.72 -6.06 -10.17
N SER A 76 14.28 -5.46 -11.27
CA SER A 76 13.17 -5.96 -12.08
C SER A 76 13.28 -5.51 -13.53
N GLU A 77 12.65 -6.28 -14.42
CA GLU A 77 12.56 -5.94 -15.83
C GLU A 77 11.10 -5.99 -16.31
N GLY A 78 10.79 -5.24 -17.35
CA GLY A 78 9.46 -5.26 -17.96
C GLY A 78 9.41 -4.52 -19.29
N VAL A 79 8.36 -4.79 -20.05
CA VAL A 79 8.17 -4.17 -21.38
C VAL A 79 7.87 -2.67 -21.25
N THR A 80 7.31 -2.27 -20.11
CA THR A 80 7.11 -0.86 -19.71
C THR A 80 7.65 -0.64 -18.31
N ILE A 81 7.91 0.62 -17.94
CA ILE A 81 8.29 0.99 -16.57
C ILE A 81 7.26 0.46 -15.55
N PHE A 82 5.97 0.56 -15.86
CA PHE A 82 4.91 0.09 -14.96
C PHE A 82 4.90 -1.44 -14.81
N ASP A 83 5.18 -2.17 -15.89
CA ASP A 83 5.33 -3.62 -15.87
C ASP A 83 6.53 -4.03 -15.00
N ALA A 84 7.67 -3.36 -15.16
CA ALA A 84 8.84 -3.57 -14.32
C ALA A 84 8.55 -3.29 -12.83
N ILE A 85 7.85 -2.18 -12.50
CA ILE A 85 7.41 -1.88 -11.11
C ILE A 85 6.52 -3.01 -10.55
N ARG A 86 5.58 -3.54 -11.33
CA ARG A 86 4.73 -4.67 -10.89
C ARG A 86 5.53 -5.94 -10.67
N ASN A 87 6.54 -6.18 -11.50
CA ASN A 87 7.45 -7.31 -11.34
C ASN A 87 8.35 -7.15 -10.11
N ALA A 88 8.83 -5.94 -9.80
CA ALA A 88 9.54 -5.64 -8.55
C ALA A 88 8.68 -5.94 -7.32
N LYS A 89 7.42 -5.51 -7.33
CA LYS A 89 6.48 -5.77 -6.22
C LYS A 89 6.26 -7.27 -5.94
N ARG A 90 6.38 -8.14 -6.95
CA ARG A 90 6.26 -9.60 -6.77
C ARG A 90 7.48 -10.25 -6.12
N LYS A 91 8.60 -9.53 -6.04
CA LYS A 91 9.86 -10.01 -5.44
C LYS A 91 10.04 -9.56 -3.99
N LEU A 92 9.18 -8.65 -3.51
CA LEU A 92 9.05 -8.21 -2.12
C LEU A 92 8.00 -9.06 -1.40
#